data_AF-A0A1Y3AR45-F1
#
_entry.id   AF-A0A1Y3AR45-F1
#
_cell.length_a   1.000
_cell.length_b   1.000
_cell.length_c   1.000
_cell.angle_alpha   90.00
_cell.angle_beta   90.00
_cell.angle_gamma   90.00
#
_symmetry.space_group_name_H-M   'P 1'
#
loop_
_entity.id
_entity.type
_entity.pdbx_description
1 polymer ?
#
loop_
_entity_poly.entity_id
_entity_poly.type
_entity_poly.pdbx_seq_one_letter_code
_entity_poly.pdbx_strand_id
1 'polypeptide(L)'
;MDNYEPGVYTERVLEAVNCLRDQIMTNFAERVSIAVEILKNQNGGGGEQKSVVVDENEFIDASRLVYDGVREIRRTVLLNRTVEELDSETEIEYEDNNTYETRSKCKFF
;
A
#
# COMPACT_ATOMS: atom_id res chain seq x y z
N MET A 1 5.19 13.44 11.99
CA MET A 1 4.41 13.02 13.19
C MET A 1 4.78 13.96 14.34
N ASP A 2 4.92 15.24 14.02
CA ASP A 2 5.88 16.09 14.74
C ASP A 2 5.20 16.88 15.88
N ASN A 3 3.87 16.74 15.97
CA ASN A 3 3.04 17.23 17.06
C ASN A 3 2.86 16.20 18.20
N TYR A 4 3.47 15.02 18.08
CA TYR A 4 3.40 13.95 19.07
C TYR A 4 4.75 13.75 19.75
N GLU A 5 4.73 13.32 21.01
CA GLU A 5 5.95 12.90 21.69
C GLU A 5 6.53 11.66 20.98
N PRO A 6 7.85 11.62 20.72
CA PRO A 6 8.48 10.45 20.12
C PRO A 6 8.26 9.20 20.96
N GLY A 7 7.82 8.13 20.32
CA GLY A 7 7.66 6.83 20.96
C GLY A 7 7.15 5.77 19.99
N VAL A 8 6.77 4.61 20.53
CA VAL A 8 6.37 3.42 19.75
C VAL A 8 5.24 3.75 18.76
N TYR A 9 4.31 4.63 19.12
CA TYR A 9 3.25 5.09 18.21
C TYR A 9 3.79 5.83 17.00
N THR A 10 4.55 6.90 17.24
CA THR A 10 5.09 7.73 16.15
C THR A 10 6.04 6.91 15.29
N GLU A 11 6.84 6.03 15.89
CA GLU A 11 7.74 5.11 15.18
C GLU A 11 6.97 4.15 14.27
N ARG A 12 5.94 3.47 14.77
CA ARG A 12 5.12 2.54 13.97
C ARG A 12 4.46 3.23 12.77
N VAL A 13 3.90 4.42 12.98
CA VAL A 13 3.28 5.18 11.88
C VAL A 13 4.33 5.65 10.88
N LEU A 14 5.48 6.14 11.35
CA LEU A 14 6.56 6.58 10.48
C LEU A 14 7.17 5.41 9.69
N GLU A 15 7.31 4.22 10.29
CA GLU A 15 7.71 3.00 9.59
C GLU A 15 6.75 2.65 8.45
N ALA A 16 5.44 2.65 8.71
CA ALA A 16 4.43 2.38 7.68
C ALA A 16 4.47 3.43 6.55
N VAL A 17 4.62 4.71 6.90
CA VAL A 17 4.76 5.81 5.93
C VAL A 17 6.03 5.66 5.09
N ASN A 18 7.17 5.34 5.71
CA ASN A 18 8.44 5.15 5.00
C ASN A 18 8.37 3.93 4.07
N CYS A 19 7.76 2.82 4.50
CA CYS A 19 7.54 1.65 3.65
C CYS A 19 6.70 1.98 2.41
N LEU A 20 5.58 2.70 2.60
CA LEU A 20 4.76 3.16 1.48
C LEU A 20 5.56 4.05 0.53
N ARG A 21 6.27 5.05 1.05
CA ARG A 21 7.02 6.02 0.24
C ARG A 21 8.18 5.39 -0.53
N ASP A 22 9.03 4.62 0.15
CA ASP A 22 10.32 4.22 -0.39
C ASP A 22 10.25 2.93 -1.20
N GLN A 23 9.33 2.02 -0.86
CA GLN A 23 9.22 0.71 -1.50
C GLN A 23 8.01 0.63 -2.43
N ILE A 24 6.81 0.84 -1.88
CA ILE A 24 5.55 0.59 -2.60
C ILE A 24 5.36 1.60 -3.73
N MET A 25 5.55 2.90 -3.45
CA MET A 25 5.41 3.95 -4.48
C MET A 25 6.46 3.84 -5.59
N THR A 26 7.70 3.48 -5.23
CA THR A 26 8.78 3.25 -6.21
C THR A 26 8.44 2.10 -7.14
N ASN A 27 8.00 0.96 -6.59
CA ASN A 27 7.58 -0.20 -7.39
C ASN A 27 6.39 0.14 -8.29
N PHE A 28 5.36 0.78 -7.74
CA PHE A 28 4.19 1.18 -8.52
C PHE A 28 4.55 2.13 -9.68
N ALA A 29 5.42 3.12 -9.44
CA ALA A 29 5.85 4.05 -10.47
C ALA A 29 6.59 3.36 -11.63
N GLU A 30 7.43 2.37 -11.33
CA GLU A 30 8.11 1.56 -12.33
C GLU A 30 7.11 0.77 -13.19
N ARG A 31 6.14 0.09 -12.55
CA ARG A 31 5.10 -0.67 -13.27
C ARG A 31 4.22 0.21 -14.15
N VAL A 32 3.85 1.40 -13.68
CA VAL A 32 3.12 2.40 -14.49
C VAL A 32 3.95 2.84 -15.68
N SER A 33 5.24 3.11 -15.48
CA SER A 33 6.13 3.56 -16.55
C SER A 33 6.24 2.52 -17.68
N ILE A 34 6.43 1.25 -17.31
CA ILE A 34 6.48 0.11 -18.24
C ILE A 34 5.15 -0.03 -18.99
N ALA A 35 4.01 0.00 -18.27
CA ALA A 35 2.70 -0.13 -18.88
C ALA A 35 2.42 1.00 -19.89
N VAL A 36 2.79 2.24 -19.57
CA VAL A 36 2.66 3.38 -20.46
C VAL A 36 3.55 3.26 -21.70
N GLU A 37 4.79 2.79 -21.55
CA GLU A 37 5.72 2.56 -22.67
C GLU A 37 5.17 1.51 -23.64
N ILE A 38 4.65 0.40 -23.10
CA ILE A 38 4.04 -0.67 -23.90
C ILE A 38 2.81 -0.14 -24.65
N LEU A 39 1.91 0.57 -23.98
CA LEU A 39 0.71 1.15 -24.62
C LEU A 39 1.05 2.18 -25.70
N LYS A 40 2.12 2.97 -25.53
CA LYS A 40 2.61 3.89 -26.56
C LYS A 40 3.10 3.14 -27.79
N ASN A 41 3.86 2.07 -27.58
CA ASN A 41 4.45 1.27 -28.66
C ASN A 41 3.40 0.39 -29.38
N GLN A 42 2.32 -0.02 -28.68
CA GLN A 42 1.21 -0.76 -29.28
C GLN A 42 0.40 0.08 -30.30
N ASN A 43 0.30 1.39 -30.08
CA ASN A 43 -0.48 2.29 -30.94
C ASN A 43 0.32 2.87 -32.13
N GLY A 44 1.65 2.70 -32.16
CA GLY A 44 2.53 3.16 -33.24
C GLY A 44 2.69 2.09 -34.32
N GLY A 45 1.77 2.03 -35.29
CA GLY A 45 1.79 0.99 -36.34
C GLY A 45 3.08 0.95 -37.15
N GLY A 46 3.84 -0.14 -37.07
CA GLY A 46 4.93 -0.42 -38.02
C GLY A 46 5.98 -1.42 -37.55
N GLY A 47 5.74 -2.71 -37.83
CA GLY A 47 6.80 -3.71 -37.97
C GLY A 47 7.01 -4.63 -36.77
N GLU A 48 6.72 -5.93 -36.97
CA GLU A 48 7.18 -7.09 -36.18
C GLU A 48 7.47 -6.83 -34.68
N GLN A 49 6.48 -6.29 -33.96
CA GLN A 49 6.63 -6.04 -32.54
C GLN A 49 6.49 -7.38 -31.81
N LYS A 50 7.61 -7.92 -31.33
CA LYS A 50 7.63 -8.93 -30.26
C LYS A 50 6.64 -8.45 -29.20
N SER A 51 5.56 -9.20 -28.99
CA SER A 51 4.48 -8.86 -28.08
C SER A 51 5.04 -8.75 -26.65
N VAL A 52 5.53 -7.57 -26.29
CA VAL A 52 5.86 -7.22 -24.91
C VAL A 52 4.50 -6.91 -24.29
N VAL A 53 3.86 -7.96 -23.78
CA VAL A 53 2.60 -7.85 -23.05
C VAL A 53 2.93 -7.31 -21.66
N VAL A 54 2.13 -6.36 -21.19
CA VAL A 54 2.21 -5.92 -19.79
C VAL A 54 1.95 -7.15 -18.91
N ASP A 55 2.78 -7.39 -17.89
CA ASP A 55 2.40 -8.34 -16.85
C ASP A 55 1.30 -7.70 -16.00
N GLU A 56 0.05 -7.95 -16.39
CA GLU A 56 -1.13 -7.38 -15.75
C GLU A 56 -1.24 -7.79 -14.29
N ASN A 57 -0.82 -9.00 -13.94
CA ASN A 57 -0.87 -9.48 -12.55
C ASN A 57 0.05 -8.64 -11.67
N GLU A 58 1.27 -8.38 -12.14
CA GLU A 58 2.24 -7.57 -11.40
C GLU A 58 1.79 -6.11 -11.28
N PHE A 59 1.15 -5.56 -12.32
CA PHE A 59 0.58 -4.22 -12.28
C PHE A 59 -0.60 -4.12 -11.29
N ILE A 60 -1.49 -5.13 -11.28
CA ILE A 60 -2.61 -5.22 -10.33
C ILE A 60 -2.09 -5.34 -8.89
N ASP A 61 -1.09 -6.19 -8.67
CA ASP A 61 -0.49 -6.38 -7.35
C ASP A 61 0.19 -5.10 -6.85
N ALA A 62 0.96 -4.43 -7.70
CA ALA A 62 1.58 -3.14 -7.36
C ALA A 62 0.53 -2.07 -7.02
N SER A 63 -0.57 -2.01 -7.79
CA SER A 63 -1.69 -1.10 -7.53
C SER A 63 -2.37 -1.40 -6.19
N ARG A 64 -2.57 -2.69 -5.89
CA ARG A 64 -3.16 -3.14 -4.63
C ARG A 64 -2.28 -2.81 -3.43
N LEU A 65 -0.95 -2.97 -3.56
CA LEU A 65 -0.01 -2.63 -2.49
C LEU A 65 -0.07 -1.15 -2.10
N VAL A 66 -0.31 -0.23 -3.05
CA VAL A 66 -0.53 1.20 -2.74
C VAL A 66 -1.76 1.37 -1.86
N TYR A 67 -2.88 0.75 -2.22
CA TYR A 67 -4.11 0.80 -1.42
C TYR A 67 -3.89 0.19 -0.03
N ASP A 68 -3.31 -0.99 0.04
CA ASP A 68 -3.06 -1.70 1.30
C ASP A 68 -2.09 -0.90 2.20
N GLY A 69 -1.06 -0.27 1.63
CA GLY A 69 -0.14 0.59 2.38
C GLY A 69 -0.81 1.84 2.97
N VAL A 70 -1.66 2.53 2.20
CA VAL A 70 -2.44 3.68 2.72
C VAL A 70 -3.44 3.23 3.78
N ARG A 71 -4.12 2.09 3.55
CA ARG A 71 -5.07 1.51 4.50
C ARG A 71 -4.37 1.13 5.80
N GLU A 72 -3.17 0.57 5.73
CA GLU A 72 -2.38 0.21 6.90
C GLU A 72 -2.00 1.45 7.71
N ILE A 73 -1.50 2.51 7.09
CA ILE A 73 -1.20 3.77 7.78
C ILE A 73 -2.44 4.30 8.51
N ARG A 74 -3.61 4.28 7.85
CA ARG A 74 -4.87 4.69 8.49
C ARG A 74 -5.18 3.85 9.73
N ARG A 75 -5.01 2.53 9.65
CA ARG A 75 -5.20 1.63 10.80
C ARG A 75 -4.18 1.90 11.89
N THR A 76 -2.89 2.02 11.57
CA THR A 76 -1.83 2.27 12.56
C THR A 76 -2.06 3.57 13.32
N VAL A 77 -2.54 4.61 12.63
CA VAL A 77 -2.90 5.90 13.25
C VAL A 77 -4.07 5.75 14.23
N LEU A 78 -5.06 4.92 13.90
CA LEU A 78 -6.28 4.71 14.71
C LEU A 78 -6.09 3.70 15.86
N LEU A 79 -5.29 2.65 15.66
CA LEU A 79 -5.10 1.55 16.61
C LEU A 79 -4.25 1.90 17.83
N ASN A 80 -3.59 3.06 17.84
CA ASN A 80 -2.80 3.52 18.99
C ASN A 80 -3.52 4.56 19.85
N ARG A 81 -4.82 4.81 19.61
CA ARG A 81 -5.69 5.35 20.66
C ARG A 81 -5.83 4.26 21.71
N THR A 82 -5.36 4.52 22.92
CA THR A 82 -5.47 3.59 24.03
C THR A 82 -6.93 3.18 24.20
N VAL A 83 -7.17 1.91 24.57
CA VAL A 83 -8.50 1.34 24.84
C VAL A 83 -9.34 2.22 25.79
N GLU A 84 -8.68 3.04 26.62
CA GLU A 84 -9.32 3.98 27.55
C GLU A 84 -10.00 5.19 26.89
N GLU A 85 -9.67 5.56 25.64
CA GLU A 85 -10.37 6.64 24.91
C GLU A 85 -11.56 6.13 24.07
N LEU A 86 -11.61 4.82 23.78
CA LEU A 86 -12.64 4.19 22.95
C LEU A 86 -14.00 4.04 23.66
N ASP A 87 -14.06 4.14 24.99
CA ASP A 87 -15.31 4.04 25.75
C ASP A 87 -16.19 5.31 25.69
N SER A 88 -15.71 6.40 25.07
CA SER A 88 -16.43 7.69 25.07
C SER A 88 -17.08 8.10 23.75
N GLU A 89 -16.78 7.44 22.63
CA GLU A 89 -17.35 7.78 21.32
C GLU A 89 -17.83 6.53 20.59
N THR A 90 -19.05 6.10 20.92
CA THR A 90 -19.81 5.14 20.12
C THR A 90 -20.12 5.73 18.74
N GLU A 91 -19.40 5.33 17.69
CA GLU A 91 -19.85 5.31 16.28
C GLU A 91 -18.85 4.46 15.46
N ILE A 92 -19.15 3.42 14.69
CA ILE A 92 -20.35 2.69 14.27
C ILE A 92 -19.84 1.28 13.90
N GLU A 93 -20.54 0.23 14.34
CA GLU A 93 -20.40 -1.13 13.82
C GLU A 93 -20.66 -1.17 12.31
N TYR A 94 -19.64 -1.42 11.47
CA TYR A 94 -19.83 -2.16 10.21
C TYR A 94 -18.55 -2.94 9.85
N GLU A 95 -18.75 -4.26 9.73
CA GLU A 95 -17.84 -5.28 9.18
C GLU A 95 -16.80 -5.92 10.11
N ASP A 96 -17.31 -6.42 11.24
CA ASP A 96 -16.86 -7.71 11.75
C ASP A 96 -17.29 -8.79 10.72
N ASN A 97 -16.33 -9.46 10.06
CA ASN A 97 -16.41 -10.86 9.61
C ASN A 97 -15.35 -11.34 8.60
N ASN A 98 -14.26 -10.60 8.31
CA ASN A 98 -13.18 -11.25 7.57
C ASN A 98 -11.76 -10.78 7.92
N THR A 99 -11.00 -11.76 8.42
CA THR A 99 -9.54 -11.90 8.32
C THR A 99 -8.68 -11.31 9.43
N TYR A 100 -8.77 -11.93 10.62
CA TYR A 100 -7.66 -12.09 11.57
C TYR A 100 -6.49 -12.94 11.02
N GLU A 101 -6.31 -13.03 9.69
CA GLU A 101 -5.44 -14.03 9.08
C GLU A 101 -4.65 -13.48 7.89
N THR A 102 -3.92 -12.38 8.12
CA THR A 102 -2.84 -11.98 7.19
C THR A 102 -1.64 -11.42 7.93
N ARG A 103 -1.15 -12.15 8.94
CA ARG A 103 0.26 -12.07 9.33
C ARG A 103 1.13 -12.69 8.22
N SER A 104 1.24 -11.99 7.08
CA SER A 104 2.13 -12.40 5.99
C SER A 104 3.55 -11.88 6.23
N LYS A 105 4.35 -12.79 6.76
CA LYS A 105 5.81 -12.94 6.76
C LYS A 105 6.60 -11.96 5.86
N CYS A 106 7.09 -10.87 6.44
CA CYS A 106 8.40 -10.33 6.03
C CYS A 106 9.47 -11.31 6.51
N LYS A 107 9.92 -12.20 5.62
CA LYS A 107 11.15 -12.96 5.82
C LYS A 107 12.27 -12.18 5.15
N PHE A 108 13.22 -11.76 5.98
CA PHE A 108 14.50 -11.19 5.56
C PHE A 108 15.26 -12.22 4.71
N PHE A 109 15.76 -11.77 3.55
CA PHE A 109 16.95 -12.31 2.90
C PHE A 109 18.12 -11.38 3.22
#